data_AF-A0A267MNY4-F1
#
_entry.id   AF-A0A267MNY4-F1
#
_cell.length_a   1.000
_cell.length_b   1.000
_cell.length_c   1.000
_cell.angle_alpha   90.00
_cell.angle_beta   90.00
_cell.angle_gamma   90.00
#
_symmetry.space_group_name_H-M   'P 1'
#
loop_
_entity.id
_entity.type
_entity.pdbx_description
1 polymer ?
#
loop_
_entity_poly.entity_id
_entity_poly.type
_entity_poly.pdbx_seq_one_letter_code
_entity_poly.pdbx_strand_id
1 'polypeptide(L)'
;MKNIDIKISWGFIIYIGLMLFIMFIVITQVPVVEGKYFKNFVQRIIFLSALVTVVTAVFYKDSDKSKISCVVILCIAMTGIIGIYECNAQKDSNIEENIMNIEPQNQEVIQKDKIIPIEKNKIIISARPDVNINKSEYKFQQELQVKIIENINKEMNTNNLSDNEELNSNKEYTDLIEKAKDVNDSDLLEINKLDKMLKLWIKARKIGENRALNILIARDYFNLANAYAEKNCTQEAFTNYESSIEEYMRVIRCTLSNEKYMCDEKDIAYIIGNIYHSKGNLDLSKDVKLESYQNALAYLNIGGDNIDIVEKENLYKNYFLYRGTLNQKIAILAKKDKVKFLQDAEGDYIKFLKFSNRKTDRSKVYKSLADVYYLLIEEYIKNGNKEKELLYREKKDSVKQSRECLLSNL
;
A
#
# COMPACT_ATOMS: atom_id res chain seq x y z
N MET A 1 39.29 41.20 42.48
CA MET A 1 38.48 40.62 41.37
C MET A 1 37.04 40.53 41.84
N LYS A 2 36.05 41.00 41.08
CA LYS A 2 34.63 40.90 41.47
C LYS A 2 34.06 39.59 40.92
N ASN A 3 33.54 38.73 41.80
CA ASN A 3 32.76 37.57 41.36
C ASN A 3 31.48 38.06 40.69
N ILE A 4 31.20 37.56 39.49
CA ILE A 4 29.94 37.81 38.78
C ILE A 4 29.04 36.60 39.06
N ASP A 5 28.14 36.74 40.03
CA ASP A 5 27.11 35.73 40.29
C ASP A 5 26.06 35.76 39.19
N ILE A 6 26.25 34.93 38.16
CA ILE A 6 25.26 34.76 37.10
C ILE A 6 24.11 33.89 37.62
N LYS A 7 23.08 34.53 38.20
CA LYS A 7 21.80 33.87 38.47
C LYS A 7 21.09 33.51 37.16
N ILE A 8 21.33 32.31 36.66
CA ILE A 8 20.57 31.70 35.58
C ILE A 8 19.23 31.20 36.15
N SER A 9 18.10 31.63 35.60
CA SER A 9 16.80 31.11 36.04
C SER A 9 16.55 29.72 35.46
N TRP A 10 15.86 28.86 36.23
CA TRP A 10 15.48 27.53 35.77
C TRP A 10 14.68 27.55 34.46
N GLY A 11 13.85 28.58 34.23
CA GLY A 11 13.15 28.77 32.96
C GLY A 11 14.09 28.94 31.75
N PHE A 12 15.25 29.58 31.91
CA PHE A 12 16.24 29.72 30.83
C PHE A 12 16.94 28.39 30.53
N ILE A 13 17.24 27.58 31.55
CA ILE A 13 17.81 26.24 31.38
C ILE A 13 16.82 25.32 30.67
N ILE A 14 15.55 25.35 31.08
CA ILE A 14 14.47 24.58 30.43
C ILE A 14 14.27 25.02 28.98
N TYR A 15 14.33 26.33 28.69
CA TYR A 15 14.22 26.87 27.33
C TYR A 15 15.36 26.39 26.42
N ILE A 16 16.63 26.46 26.89
CA ILE A 16 17.78 25.94 26.14
C ILE A 16 17.67 24.43 25.94
N GLY A 17 17.28 23.67 26.97
CA GLY A 17 17.06 22.23 26.88
C GLY A 17 16.01 21.86 25.83
N LEU A 18 14.89 22.58 25.80
CA LEU A 18 13.83 22.38 24.81
C LEU A 18 14.29 22.72 23.39
N MET A 19 15.05 23.81 23.22
CA MET A 19 15.62 24.21 21.91
C MET A 19 16.63 23.19 21.38
N LEU A 20 17.55 22.72 22.23
CA LEU A 20 18.51 21.68 21.87
C LEU A 20 17.81 20.35 21.55
N PHE A 21 16.75 20.00 22.27
CA PHE A 21 15.94 18.80 22.01
C PHE A 21 15.18 18.89 20.68
N ILE A 22 14.59 20.04 20.35
CA ILE A 22 13.92 20.27 19.06
C ILE A 22 14.96 20.24 17.92
N MET A 23 16.12 20.87 18.07
CA MET A 23 17.20 20.75 17.08
C MET A 23 17.67 19.31 16.91
N PHE A 24 17.83 18.55 18.00
CA PHE A 24 18.22 17.15 17.95
C PHE A 24 17.20 16.30 17.18
N ILE A 25 15.90 16.48 17.41
CA ILE A 25 14.85 15.80 16.62
C ILE A 25 14.93 16.19 15.14
N VAL A 26 15.06 17.48 14.83
CA VAL A 26 15.13 17.96 13.43
C VAL A 26 16.38 17.45 12.70
N ILE A 27 17.52 17.34 13.39
CA ILE A 27 18.77 16.82 12.81
C ILE A 27 18.73 15.29 12.66
N THR A 28 18.15 14.56 13.62
CA THR A 28 18.15 13.08 13.60
C THR A 28 17.05 12.45 12.76
N GLN A 29 15.96 13.18 12.46
CA GLN A 29 14.85 12.66 11.66
C GLN A 29 14.86 13.07 10.18
N VAL A 30 15.86 13.83 9.72
CA VAL A 30 16.06 14.10 8.29
C VAL A 30 17.14 13.16 7.77
N PRO A 31 16.80 12.13 6.98
CA PRO A 31 17.80 11.25 6.40
C PRO A 31 18.67 12.07 5.43
N VAL A 32 19.99 11.97 5.57
CA VAL A 32 20.96 12.61 4.67
C VAL A 32 20.97 11.85 3.35
N VAL A 33 19.94 12.07 2.54
CA VAL A 33 19.76 11.50 1.21
C VAL A 33 19.85 12.63 0.19
N GLU A 34 20.96 12.63 -0.54
CA GLU A 34 21.18 13.23 -1.86
C GLU A 34 20.57 14.62 -2.10
N GLY A 35 21.40 15.67 -1.94
CA GLY A 35 21.36 16.96 -2.66
C GLY A 35 20.06 17.79 -2.64
N LYS A 36 18.97 17.28 -3.21
CA LYS A 36 17.68 17.97 -3.40
C LYS A 36 17.00 18.38 -2.10
N TYR A 37 17.12 17.59 -1.03
CA TYR A 37 16.45 17.90 0.24
C TYR A 37 17.25 18.83 1.16
N PHE A 38 18.57 18.96 0.94
CA PHE A 38 19.43 19.80 1.76
C PHE A 38 19.03 21.28 1.73
N LYS A 39 18.69 21.82 0.55
CA LYS A 39 18.27 23.22 0.39
C LYS A 39 17.00 23.56 1.18
N ASN A 40 16.04 22.63 1.24
CA ASN A 40 14.82 22.77 2.04
C ASN A 40 15.10 22.64 3.54
N PHE A 41 16.06 21.81 3.93
CA PHE A 41 16.52 21.67 5.31
C PHE A 41 17.21 22.95 5.82
N VAL A 42 18.15 23.50 5.04
CA VAL A 42 18.84 24.76 5.34
C VAL A 42 17.85 25.92 5.46
N GLN A 43 16.89 26.05 4.52
CA GLN A 43 15.83 27.07 4.61
C GLN A 43 14.97 26.93 5.87
N ARG A 44 14.64 25.69 6.30
CA ARG A 44 13.89 25.44 7.54
C ARG A 44 14.70 25.79 8.79
N ILE A 45 16.00 25.52 8.83
CA ILE A 45 16.88 25.93 9.94
C ILE A 45 17.01 27.46 10.00
N ILE A 46 17.19 28.14 8.86
CA ILE A 46 17.24 29.61 8.80
C ILE A 46 15.91 30.22 9.26
N PHE A 47 14.77 29.67 8.84
CA PHE A 47 13.46 30.13 9.30
C PHE A 47 13.27 29.92 10.81
N LEU A 48 13.69 28.77 11.34
CA LEU A 48 13.60 28.47 12.77
C LEU A 48 14.51 29.38 13.60
N SER A 49 15.75 29.65 13.16
CA SER A 49 16.67 30.55 13.86
C SER A 49 16.19 32.01 13.84
N ALA A 50 15.60 32.46 12.72
CA ALA A 50 14.94 33.76 12.64
C ALA A 50 13.74 33.86 13.60
N LEU A 51 12.88 32.85 13.63
CA LEU A 51 11.73 32.78 14.53
C LEU A 51 12.16 32.80 16.02
N VAL A 52 13.17 32.00 16.38
CA VAL A 52 13.75 31.99 17.73
C VAL A 52 14.36 33.34 18.10
N THR A 53 15.03 34.01 17.17
CA THR A 53 15.59 35.35 17.39
C THR A 53 14.49 36.39 17.65
N VAL A 54 13.40 36.36 16.86
CA VAL A 54 12.24 37.26 17.06
C VAL A 54 11.53 36.97 18.39
N VAL A 55 11.26 35.71 18.71
CA VAL A 55 10.65 35.30 19.98
C VAL A 55 11.53 35.75 21.16
N THR A 56 12.85 35.51 21.10
CA THR A 56 13.77 35.93 22.17
C THR A 56 13.77 37.46 22.32
N ALA A 57 13.81 38.22 21.23
CA ALA A 57 13.77 39.68 21.25
C ALA A 57 12.44 40.26 21.79
N VAL A 58 11.32 39.57 21.55
CA VAL A 58 9.99 39.97 22.07
C VAL A 58 9.86 39.66 23.56
N PHE A 59 10.32 38.50 24.03
CA PHE A 59 10.15 38.07 25.43
C PHE A 59 11.23 38.60 26.39
N TYR A 60 12.43 38.96 25.91
CA TYR A 60 13.55 39.48 26.74
C TYR A 60 13.75 41.00 26.58
N LYS A 61 12.70 41.73 26.18
CA LYS A 61 12.72 43.17 25.83
C LYS A 61 13.27 44.10 26.93
N ASP A 62 13.09 43.73 28.21
CA ASP A 62 13.52 44.51 29.39
C ASP A 62 14.72 43.90 30.14
N SER A 63 15.40 42.91 29.56
CA SER A 63 16.50 42.21 30.24
C SER A 63 17.82 42.25 29.47
N ASP A 64 18.79 42.93 30.08
CA ASP A 64 20.25 42.85 29.86
C ASP A 64 20.70 42.52 28.42
N LYS A 65 20.97 43.57 27.64
CA LYS A 65 21.35 43.53 26.21
C LYS A 65 22.50 42.56 25.90
N SER A 66 23.37 42.28 26.88
CA SER A 66 24.46 41.30 26.76
C SER A 66 23.97 39.90 26.36
N LYS A 67 22.80 39.47 26.83
CA LYS A 67 22.24 38.13 26.57
C LYS A 67 21.68 37.99 25.16
N ILE A 68 21.04 39.05 24.65
CA ILE A 68 20.52 39.10 23.28
C ILE A 68 21.68 39.02 22.27
N SER A 69 22.78 39.73 22.52
CA SER A 69 23.98 39.67 21.66
C SER A 69 24.56 38.26 21.57
N CYS A 70 24.63 37.50 22.67
CA CYS A 70 25.11 36.10 22.63
C CYS A 70 24.23 35.20 21.75
N VAL A 71 22.89 35.33 21.81
CA VAL A 71 21.98 34.52 20.98
C VAL A 71 22.16 34.86 19.50
N VAL A 72 22.25 36.15 19.14
CA VAL A 72 22.46 36.58 17.75
C VAL A 72 23.81 36.10 17.21
N ILE A 73 24.88 36.18 18.01
CA ILE A 73 26.23 35.68 17.62
C ILE A 73 26.21 34.16 17.41
N LEU A 74 25.52 33.40 18.26
CA LEU A 74 25.33 31.95 18.09
C LEU A 74 24.59 31.60 16.80
N CYS A 75 23.50 32.31 16.47
CA CYS A 75 22.77 32.09 15.23
C CYS A 75 23.63 32.40 13.99
N ILE A 76 24.40 33.49 14.00
CA ILE A 76 25.33 33.84 12.91
C ILE A 76 26.42 32.77 12.75
N ALA A 77 27.03 32.31 13.85
CA ALA A 77 28.05 31.26 13.82
C ALA A 77 27.51 29.93 13.26
N MET A 78 26.31 29.51 13.66
CA MET A 78 25.68 28.30 13.11
C MET A 78 25.38 28.44 11.60
N THR A 79 24.95 29.62 11.15
CA THR A 79 24.67 29.86 9.72
C THR A 79 25.95 29.78 8.87
N GLY A 80 27.08 30.25 9.40
CA GLY A 80 28.39 30.14 8.76
C GLY A 80 28.89 28.68 8.65
N ILE A 81 28.70 27.87 9.70
CA ILE A 81 29.11 26.45 9.70
C ILE A 81 28.32 25.65 8.65
N ILE A 82 27.03 25.93 8.49
CA ILE A 82 26.17 25.26 7.49
C ILE A 82 26.64 25.58 6.06
N GLY A 83 26.98 26.84 5.76
CA GLY A 83 27.48 27.24 4.43
C GLY A 83 28.82 26.62 4.06
N ILE A 84 29.71 26.37 5.03
CA ILE A 84 30.98 25.65 4.80
C ILE A 84 30.72 24.18 4.46
N TYR A 85 29.73 23.55 5.09
CA TYR A 85 29.36 22.17 4.81
C TYR A 85 28.77 21.99 3.40
N GLU A 86 27.90 22.91 2.98
CA GLU A 86 27.28 22.92 1.64
C GLU A 86 28.33 23.04 0.52
N CYS A 87 29.39 23.83 0.75
CA CYS A 87 30.48 24.03 -0.20
C CYS A 87 31.43 22.83 -0.35
N ASN A 88 31.57 21.99 0.68
CA ASN A 88 32.37 20.77 0.61
C ASN A 88 31.59 19.61 -0.04
N ALA A 89 30.28 19.47 0.26
CA ALA A 89 29.45 18.41 -0.32
C ALA A 89 29.34 18.49 -1.86
N GLN A 90 29.47 19.69 -2.45
CA GLN A 90 29.52 19.87 -3.91
C GLN A 90 30.87 19.52 -4.56
N LYS A 91 31.93 19.27 -3.78
CA LYS A 91 33.23 18.85 -4.32
C LYS A 91 33.32 17.35 -4.53
N ASP A 92 32.73 16.58 -3.63
CA ASP A 92 32.84 15.11 -3.65
C ASP A 92 31.97 14.48 -4.76
N SER A 93 30.83 15.08 -5.10
CA SER A 93 29.95 14.59 -6.17
C SER A 93 30.56 14.60 -7.58
N ASN A 94 31.63 15.38 -7.80
CA ASN A 94 32.31 15.46 -9.10
C ASN A 94 33.44 14.41 -9.24
N ILE A 95 33.68 13.57 -8.23
CA ILE A 95 34.74 12.55 -8.24
C ILE A 95 34.18 11.18 -8.62
N GLU A 96 32.96 10.84 -8.21
CA GLU A 96 32.35 9.53 -8.48
C GLU A 96 31.94 9.31 -9.95
N GLU A 97 31.73 10.39 -10.73
CA GLU A 97 31.31 10.30 -12.14
C GLU A 97 32.41 9.77 -13.10
N ASN A 98 33.63 9.51 -12.62
CA ASN A 98 34.79 9.10 -13.43
C ASN A 98 35.30 7.65 -13.21
N ILE A 99 34.66 6.83 -12.35
CA ILE A 99 35.15 5.47 -12.05
C ILE A 99 34.02 4.43 -12.08
N MET A 100 33.51 4.12 -13.28
CA MET A 100 32.76 2.88 -13.52
C MET A 100 32.84 2.46 -15.00
N ASN A 101 33.99 1.90 -15.39
CA ASN A 101 34.21 1.42 -16.76
C ASN A 101 35.20 0.23 -16.79
N ILE A 102 34.79 -0.92 -16.23
CA ILE A 102 35.52 -2.20 -16.28
C ILE A 102 34.52 -3.36 -16.44
N GLU A 103 34.52 -4.01 -17.61
CA GLU A 103 33.87 -5.31 -17.86
C GLU A 103 34.60 -6.48 -17.17
N PRO A 104 33.91 -7.61 -16.99
CA PRO A 104 34.55 -8.89 -17.36
C PRO A 104 33.66 -9.82 -18.22
N GLN A 105 34.32 -10.65 -19.02
CA GLN A 105 33.74 -11.51 -20.06
C GLN A 105 33.47 -12.96 -19.62
N ASN A 106 32.59 -13.65 -20.37
CA ASN A 106 32.50 -15.12 -20.57
C ASN A 106 32.05 -15.96 -19.34
N GLN A 107 31.44 -17.15 -19.46
CA GLN A 107 31.57 -18.19 -20.50
C GLN A 107 30.31 -19.13 -20.58
N GLU A 108 30.23 -19.99 -21.59
CA GLU A 108 29.06 -20.81 -22.02
C GLU A 108 28.80 -22.12 -21.20
N VAL A 109 27.70 -22.87 -21.52
CA VAL A 109 27.68 -24.30 -22.00
C VAL A 109 26.34 -25.09 -21.71
N ILE A 110 25.54 -25.40 -22.76
CA ILE A 110 24.99 -26.74 -23.23
C ILE A 110 24.22 -27.68 -22.22
N GLN A 111 23.09 -28.39 -22.50
CA GLN A 111 22.29 -28.73 -23.71
C GLN A 111 20.78 -29.13 -23.48
N LYS A 112 19.92 -28.83 -24.47
CA LYS A 112 18.71 -29.52 -25.03
C LYS A 112 17.81 -30.51 -24.24
N ASP A 113 16.54 -30.11 -24.15
CA ASP A 113 15.26 -30.79 -24.51
C ASP A 113 15.10 -32.32 -24.61
N LYS A 114 14.01 -32.80 -23.99
CA LYS A 114 13.10 -33.80 -24.58
C LYS A 114 11.64 -33.50 -24.24
N ILE A 115 10.79 -33.37 -25.26
CA ILE A 115 9.34 -33.15 -25.15
C ILE A 115 8.61 -34.50 -25.12
N ILE A 116 7.57 -34.62 -24.28
CA ILE A 116 6.53 -35.65 -24.35
C ILE A 116 5.15 -34.95 -24.27
N PRO A 117 4.10 -35.39 -25.01
CA PRO A 117 2.92 -34.56 -25.26
C PRO A 117 1.94 -34.45 -24.08
N ILE A 118 1.21 -33.34 -24.04
CA ILE A 118 0.12 -33.10 -23.09
C ILE A 118 -1.17 -33.75 -23.62
N GLU A 119 -1.70 -34.75 -22.92
CA GLU A 119 -3.08 -35.20 -23.11
C GLU A 119 -4.10 -34.32 -22.34
N LYS A 120 -5.31 -34.25 -22.89
CA LYS A 120 -6.36 -33.31 -22.51
C LYS A 120 -7.03 -33.65 -21.18
N ASN A 121 -7.64 -32.63 -20.59
CA ASN A 121 -8.71 -32.70 -19.59
C ASN A 121 -8.35 -33.37 -18.25
N LYS A 122 -7.64 -32.61 -17.42
CA LYS A 122 -8.03 -32.49 -16.00
C LYS A 122 -8.15 -31.02 -15.63
N ILE A 123 -9.30 -30.67 -15.05
CA ILE A 123 -9.38 -29.50 -14.17
C ILE A 123 -8.50 -29.83 -12.97
N ILE A 124 -7.25 -29.37 -13.02
CA ILE A 124 -6.39 -29.39 -11.83
C ILE A 124 -6.87 -28.22 -10.99
N ILE A 125 -7.72 -28.55 -10.01
CA ILE A 125 -8.05 -27.67 -8.89
C ILE A 125 -6.72 -27.37 -8.20
N SER A 126 -6.13 -26.20 -8.46
CA SER A 126 -4.83 -25.84 -7.90
C SER A 126 -5.00 -25.61 -6.40
N ALA A 127 -4.36 -26.47 -5.60
CA ALA A 127 -4.28 -26.39 -4.16
C ALA A 127 -5.64 -26.19 -3.44
N ARG A 128 -6.36 -27.30 -3.21
CA ARG A 128 -7.01 -27.41 -1.90
C ARG A 128 -5.89 -27.23 -0.86
N PRO A 129 -5.96 -26.29 0.11
CA PRO A 129 -5.22 -26.48 1.33
C PRO A 129 -5.69 -27.80 1.95
N ASP A 130 -4.75 -28.71 2.24
CA ASP A 130 -5.08 -30.03 2.77
C ASP A 130 -6.04 -29.93 3.95
N VAL A 131 -6.99 -30.88 3.99
CA VAL A 131 -8.13 -30.91 4.92
C VAL A 131 -7.67 -30.60 6.34
N ASN A 132 -7.87 -29.35 6.75
CA ASN A 132 -7.18 -28.84 7.92
C ASN A 132 -7.95 -29.25 9.18
N ILE A 133 -7.51 -30.36 9.78
CA ILE A 133 -8.06 -30.91 11.00
C ILE A 133 -7.94 -29.85 12.11
N ASN A 134 -9.07 -29.21 12.40
CA ASN A 134 -9.34 -28.44 13.60
C ASN A 134 -8.55 -27.13 13.85
N LYS A 135 -7.89 -26.54 12.83
CA LYS A 135 -7.16 -25.26 12.97
C LYS A 135 -8.10 -24.04 13.18
N SER A 136 -7.53 -22.96 13.70
CA SER A 136 -8.13 -21.61 13.78
C SER A 136 -8.12 -20.93 12.40
N GLU A 137 -9.23 -20.32 12.00
CA GLU A 137 -9.38 -19.58 10.74
C GLU A 137 -8.60 -18.25 10.79
N TYR A 138 -8.51 -17.63 11.96
CA TYR A 138 -7.69 -16.43 12.16
C TYR A 138 -6.19 -16.74 12.05
N LYS A 139 -5.73 -17.85 12.66
CA LYS A 139 -4.33 -18.30 12.51
C LYS A 139 -3.98 -18.64 11.06
N PHE A 140 -4.90 -19.24 10.32
CA PHE A 140 -4.73 -19.51 8.88
C PHE A 140 -4.53 -18.22 8.07
N GLN A 141 -5.31 -17.16 8.34
CA GLN A 141 -5.15 -15.87 7.67
C GLN A 141 -3.74 -15.26 7.91
N GLN A 142 -3.21 -15.35 9.12
CA GLN A 142 -1.87 -14.85 9.44
C GLN A 142 -0.77 -15.61 8.68
N GLU A 143 -0.85 -16.94 8.66
CA GLU A 143 0.10 -17.79 7.92
C GLU A 143 0.00 -17.59 6.40
N LEU A 144 -1.20 -17.32 5.88
CA LEU A 144 -1.43 -17.02 4.46
C LEU A 144 -0.69 -15.75 4.04
N GLN A 145 -0.77 -14.68 4.85
CA GLN A 145 -0.05 -13.43 4.57
C GLN A 145 1.47 -13.65 4.54
N VAL A 146 2.04 -14.40 5.49
CA VAL A 146 3.47 -14.76 5.49
C VAL A 146 3.86 -15.52 4.22
N LYS A 147 3.10 -16.55 3.84
CA LYS A 147 3.37 -17.33 2.63
C LYS A 147 3.28 -16.52 1.33
N ILE A 148 2.36 -15.55 1.24
CA ILE A 148 2.27 -14.66 0.07
C ILE A 148 3.53 -13.78 0.00
N ILE A 149 3.99 -13.22 1.12
CA ILE A 149 5.24 -12.43 1.18
C ILE A 149 6.45 -13.29 0.80
N GLU A 150 6.58 -14.50 1.36
CA GLU A 150 7.64 -15.46 1.01
C GLU A 150 7.65 -15.79 -0.48
N ASN A 151 6.47 -16.02 -1.08
CA ASN A 151 6.33 -16.29 -2.50
C ASN A 151 6.72 -15.07 -3.36
N ILE A 152 6.24 -13.86 -3.04
CA ILE A 152 6.61 -12.63 -3.76
C ILE A 152 8.13 -12.45 -3.75
N ASN A 153 8.74 -12.47 -2.56
CA ASN A 153 10.19 -12.28 -2.39
C ASN A 153 11.03 -13.34 -3.14
N LYS A 154 10.54 -14.58 -3.23
CA LYS A 154 11.19 -15.66 -3.98
C LYS A 154 11.10 -15.46 -5.50
N GLU A 155 9.95 -14.99 -5.97
CA GLU A 155 9.61 -14.92 -7.41
C GLU A 155 10.23 -13.70 -8.10
N MET A 156 10.52 -12.61 -7.38
CA MET A 156 11.07 -11.32 -7.85
C MET A 156 12.40 -11.37 -8.64
N ASN A 157 13.09 -12.51 -8.71
CA ASN A 157 14.43 -12.63 -9.29
C ASN A 157 14.55 -13.77 -10.33
N THR A 158 13.46 -14.14 -11.01
CA THR A 158 13.40 -15.44 -11.72
C THR A 158 13.53 -15.42 -13.23
N ASN A 159 13.30 -14.30 -13.94
CA ASN A 159 13.41 -14.25 -15.41
C ASN A 159 13.84 -12.87 -15.93
N ASN A 160 14.75 -12.84 -16.90
CA ASN A 160 14.96 -11.67 -17.76
C ASN A 160 13.88 -11.63 -18.85
N LEU A 161 13.32 -10.45 -19.10
CA LEU A 161 12.39 -10.19 -20.19
C LEU A 161 13.13 -9.77 -21.47
N SER A 162 12.42 -9.76 -22.60
CA SER A 162 12.93 -9.12 -23.84
C SER A 162 12.85 -7.60 -23.74
N ASP A 163 13.85 -6.91 -24.27
CA ASP A 163 13.89 -5.44 -24.24
C ASP A 163 12.80 -4.81 -25.11
N ASN A 164 12.16 -3.75 -24.62
CA ASN A 164 11.05 -3.08 -25.30
C ASN A 164 11.45 -2.57 -26.70
N GLU A 165 12.70 -2.13 -26.89
CA GLU A 165 13.20 -1.64 -28.18
C GLU A 165 13.32 -2.78 -29.21
N GLU A 166 13.80 -3.95 -28.80
CA GLU A 166 13.85 -5.14 -29.65
C GLU A 166 12.44 -5.56 -30.10
N LEU A 167 11.48 -5.61 -29.16
CA LEU A 167 10.09 -5.96 -29.45
C LEU A 167 9.40 -4.97 -30.40
N ASN A 168 9.58 -3.67 -30.19
CA ASN A 168 8.99 -2.64 -31.06
C ASN A 168 9.60 -2.64 -32.48
N SER A 169 10.82 -3.16 -32.65
CA SER A 169 11.42 -3.38 -33.98
C SER A 169 10.82 -4.59 -34.72
N ASN A 170 10.18 -5.53 -34.00
CA ASN A 170 9.56 -6.70 -34.59
C ASN A 170 8.20 -6.32 -35.22
N LYS A 171 8.13 -6.42 -36.55
CA LYS A 171 6.92 -6.08 -37.30
C LYS A 171 5.69 -6.90 -36.87
N GLU A 172 5.80 -8.21 -36.67
CA GLU A 172 4.63 -9.04 -36.31
C GLU A 172 4.10 -8.70 -34.91
N TYR A 173 5.01 -8.41 -33.97
CA TYR A 173 4.65 -7.90 -32.64
C TYR A 173 3.90 -6.57 -32.77
N THR A 174 4.47 -5.57 -33.46
CA THR A 174 3.86 -4.25 -33.63
C THR A 174 2.51 -4.31 -34.32
N ASP A 175 2.40 -5.09 -35.42
CA ASP A 175 1.15 -5.40 -36.13
C ASP A 175 0.05 -5.97 -35.20
N LEU A 176 0.41 -6.82 -34.24
CA LEU A 176 -0.54 -7.40 -33.27
C LEU A 176 -0.93 -6.40 -32.18
N ILE A 177 0.00 -5.57 -31.73
CA ILE A 177 -0.25 -4.50 -30.75
C ILE A 177 -1.19 -3.43 -31.34
N GLU A 178 -1.00 -3.04 -32.60
CA GLU A 178 -1.85 -2.07 -33.29
C GLU A 178 -3.26 -2.63 -33.50
N LYS A 179 -3.42 -3.85 -34.05
CA LYS A 179 -4.74 -4.49 -34.24
C LYS A 179 -5.55 -4.60 -32.95
N ALA A 180 -4.88 -4.74 -31.81
CA ALA A 180 -5.55 -4.79 -30.50
C ALA A 180 -6.02 -3.41 -30.02
N LYS A 181 -5.30 -2.32 -30.37
CA LYS A 181 -5.77 -0.95 -30.19
C LYS A 181 -6.96 -0.65 -31.11
N ASP A 182 -6.92 -1.07 -32.37
CA ASP A 182 -8.05 -0.90 -33.30
C ASP A 182 -9.34 -1.60 -32.79
N VAL A 183 -9.20 -2.78 -32.18
CA VAL A 183 -10.33 -3.45 -31.51
C VAL A 183 -10.81 -2.65 -30.30
N ASN A 184 -9.91 -2.00 -29.55
CA ASN A 184 -10.29 -1.16 -28.41
C ASN A 184 -11.18 0.03 -28.82
N ASP A 185 -10.99 0.55 -30.02
CA ASP A 185 -11.70 1.73 -30.52
C ASP A 185 -12.92 1.36 -31.40
N SER A 186 -13.29 0.07 -31.45
CA SER A 186 -14.42 -0.44 -32.22
C SER A 186 -15.75 -0.49 -31.45
N ASP A 187 -16.88 -0.35 -32.16
CA ASP A 187 -18.26 -0.42 -31.64
C ASP A 187 -18.71 -1.83 -31.19
N LEU A 188 -17.77 -2.73 -30.88
CA LEU A 188 -18.09 -4.07 -30.40
C LEU A 188 -18.60 -4.04 -28.95
N LEU A 189 -19.53 -4.95 -28.63
CA LEU A 189 -19.93 -5.21 -27.25
C LEU A 189 -18.70 -5.51 -26.37
N GLU A 190 -18.62 -4.89 -25.20
CA GLU A 190 -17.44 -4.89 -24.31
C GLU A 190 -16.82 -6.29 -24.07
N ILE A 191 -17.63 -7.33 -23.85
CA ILE A 191 -17.14 -8.72 -23.70
C ILE A 191 -16.41 -9.21 -24.97
N ASN A 192 -16.98 -8.96 -26.15
CA ASN A 192 -16.41 -9.37 -27.44
C ASN A 192 -15.15 -8.56 -27.80
N LYS A 193 -15.10 -7.30 -27.36
CA LYS A 193 -13.96 -6.40 -27.49
C LYS A 193 -12.79 -6.90 -26.65
N LEU A 194 -13.00 -7.09 -25.34
CA LEU A 194 -11.99 -7.56 -24.39
C LEU A 194 -11.45 -8.96 -24.76
N ASP A 195 -12.33 -9.91 -25.13
CA ASP A 195 -11.92 -11.26 -25.58
C ASP A 195 -11.03 -11.22 -26.83
N LYS A 196 -11.34 -10.36 -27.81
CA LYS A 196 -10.51 -10.16 -29.01
C LYS A 196 -9.17 -9.50 -28.69
N MET A 197 -9.16 -8.47 -27.83
CA MET A 197 -7.94 -7.79 -27.38
C MET A 197 -7.01 -8.78 -26.66
N LEU A 198 -7.51 -9.54 -25.68
CA LEU A 198 -6.75 -10.57 -24.97
C LEU A 198 -6.14 -11.60 -25.92
N LYS A 199 -6.89 -12.08 -26.93
CA LYS A 199 -6.38 -13.01 -27.94
C LYS A 199 -5.26 -12.43 -28.80
N LEU A 200 -5.20 -11.11 -28.99
CA LEU A 200 -4.12 -10.43 -29.70
C LEU A 200 -2.92 -10.18 -28.78
N TRP A 201 -3.13 -9.71 -27.54
CA TRP A 201 -2.08 -9.54 -26.54
C TRP A 201 -1.35 -10.86 -26.24
N ILE A 202 -2.08 -11.96 -26.07
CA ILE A 202 -1.51 -13.30 -25.81
C ILE A 202 -0.74 -13.83 -27.03
N LYS A 203 -1.08 -13.40 -28.26
CA LYS A 203 -0.28 -13.70 -29.45
C LYS A 203 1.00 -12.87 -29.48
N ALA A 204 0.91 -11.56 -29.25
CA ALA A 204 2.09 -10.68 -29.19
C ALA A 204 3.10 -11.18 -28.15
N ARG A 205 2.63 -11.62 -26.97
CA ARG A 205 3.48 -12.19 -25.92
C ARG A 205 4.25 -13.45 -26.35
N LYS A 206 3.73 -14.24 -27.28
CA LYS A 206 4.44 -15.43 -27.81
C LYS A 206 5.61 -15.08 -28.71
N ILE A 207 5.64 -13.86 -29.24
CA ILE A 207 6.78 -13.32 -29.99
C ILE A 207 7.83 -12.79 -29.01
N GLY A 208 7.38 -12.06 -27.99
CA GLY A 208 8.21 -11.75 -26.83
C GLY A 208 7.43 -11.11 -25.70
N GLU A 209 7.90 -11.32 -24.49
CA GLU A 209 7.22 -10.95 -23.25
C GLU A 209 7.88 -9.71 -22.63
N ASN A 210 7.05 -8.75 -22.21
CA ASN A 210 7.48 -7.63 -21.38
C ASN A 210 6.45 -7.32 -20.27
N ARG A 211 6.88 -6.58 -19.25
CA ARG A 211 6.09 -6.28 -18.05
C ARG A 211 4.82 -5.47 -18.38
N ALA A 212 4.89 -4.54 -19.33
CA ALA A 212 3.75 -3.71 -19.73
C ALA A 212 2.65 -4.53 -20.42
N LEU A 213 3.02 -5.44 -21.32
CA LEU A 213 2.08 -6.34 -21.99
C LEU A 213 1.42 -7.31 -21.00
N ASN A 214 2.16 -7.84 -20.02
CA ASN A 214 1.58 -8.65 -18.95
C ASN A 214 0.58 -7.86 -18.09
N ILE A 215 0.85 -6.57 -17.79
CA ILE A 215 -0.11 -5.70 -17.09
C ILE A 215 -1.39 -5.49 -17.93
N LEU A 216 -1.28 -5.29 -19.24
CA LEU A 216 -2.45 -5.16 -20.13
C LEU A 216 -3.28 -6.45 -20.14
N ILE A 217 -2.64 -7.62 -20.27
CA ILE A 217 -3.31 -8.92 -20.23
C ILE A 217 -4.01 -9.12 -18.88
N ALA A 218 -3.32 -8.87 -17.76
CA ALA A 218 -3.88 -9.05 -16.42
C ALA A 218 -5.09 -8.12 -16.17
N ARG A 219 -5.00 -6.86 -16.60
CA ARG A 219 -6.08 -5.87 -16.51
C ARG A 219 -7.28 -6.24 -17.38
N ASP A 220 -7.05 -6.64 -18.62
CA ASP A 220 -8.13 -6.94 -19.56
C ASP A 220 -8.86 -8.23 -19.17
N TYR A 221 -8.16 -9.21 -18.55
CA TYR A 221 -8.80 -10.34 -17.87
C TYR A 221 -9.69 -9.90 -16.69
N PHE A 222 -9.24 -8.95 -15.86
CA PHE A 222 -10.06 -8.43 -14.75
C PHE A 222 -11.32 -7.71 -15.25
N ASN A 223 -11.19 -6.88 -16.29
CA ASN A 223 -12.30 -6.20 -16.93
C ASN A 223 -13.29 -7.20 -17.54
N LEU A 224 -12.80 -8.24 -18.22
CA LEU A 224 -13.63 -9.29 -18.80
C LEU A 224 -14.36 -10.09 -17.72
N ALA A 225 -13.70 -10.37 -16.60
CA ALA A 225 -14.31 -11.02 -15.44
C ALA A 225 -15.45 -10.17 -14.83
N ASN A 226 -15.24 -8.85 -14.67
CA ASN A 226 -16.27 -7.93 -14.21
C ASN A 226 -17.46 -7.90 -15.18
N ALA A 227 -17.19 -7.82 -16.50
CA ALA A 227 -18.24 -7.83 -17.52
C ALA A 227 -19.06 -9.14 -17.53
N TYR A 228 -18.42 -10.29 -17.32
CA TYR A 228 -19.14 -11.56 -17.12
C TYR A 228 -19.94 -11.59 -15.81
N ALA A 229 -19.39 -11.05 -14.72
CA ALA A 229 -20.09 -10.97 -13.43
C ALA A 229 -21.37 -10.13 -13.52
N GLU A 230 -21.34 -8.99 -14.22
CA GLU A 230 -22.53 -8.16 -14.51
C GLU A 230 -23.60 -8.87 -15.33
N LYS A 231 -23.23 -9.89 -16.13
CA LYS A 231 -24.17 -10.76 -16.86
C LYS A 231 -24.59 -12.01 -16.07
N ASN A 232 -24.13 -12.17 -14.83
CA ASN A 232 -24.29 -13.37 -14.00
C ASN A 232 -23.66 -14.64 -14.60
N CYS A 233 -22.67 -14.48 -15.49
CA CYS A 233 -21.85 -15.56 -16.03
C CYS A 233 -20.77 -15.95 -14.99
N THR A 234 -21.21 -16.56 -13.89
CA THR A 234 -20.40 -16.78 -12.68
C THR A 234 -19.13 -17.60 -12.93
N GLN A 235 -19.20 -18.63 -13.78
CA GLN A 235 -18.05 -19.51 -14.03
C GLN A 235 -17.01 -18.83 -14.92
N GLU A 236 -17.45 -18.10 -15.93
CA GLU A 236 -16.61 -17.31 -16.82
C GLU A 236 -15.95 -16.16 -16.04
N ALA A 237 -16.70 -15.46 -15.19
CA ALA A 237 -16.15 -14.44 -14.30
C ALA A 237 -15.07 -15.02 -13.37
N PHE A 238 -15.36 -16.17 -12.73
CA PHE A 238 -14.42 -16.86 -11.84
C PHE A 238 -13.11 -17.21 -12.55
N THR A 239 -13.18 -17.84 -13.73
CA THR A 239 -12.00 -18.22 -14.51
C THR A 239 -11.20 -17.01 -14.98
N ASN A 240 -11.85 -15.92 -15.43
CA ASN A 240 -11.13 -14.71 -15.83
C ASN A 240 -10.50 -13.97 -14.64
N TYR A 241 -11.10 -14.01 -13.44
CA TYR A 241 -10.43 -13.53 -12.22
C TYR A 241 -9.18 -14.35 -11.88
N GLU A 242 -9.22 -15.67 -12.06
CA GLU A 242 -8.03 -16.53 -11.84
C GLU A 242 -6.91 -16.24 -12.84
N SER A 243 -7.23 -16.12 -14.13
CA SER A 243 -6.25 -15.69 -15.14
C SER A 243 -5.69 -14.30 -14.83
N SER A 244 -6.51 -13.34 -14.40
CA SER A 244 -6.02 -12.01 -13.99
C SER A 244 -5.01 -12.09 -12.83
N ILE A 245 -5.27 -12.91 -11.80
CA ILE A 245 -4.36 -13.10 -10.66
C ILE A 245 -3.05 -13.75 -11.12
N GLU A 246 -3.10 -14.81 -11.94
CA GLU A 246 -1.92 -15.47 -12.47
C GLU A 246 -1.03 -14.49 -13.25
N GLU A 247 -1.64 -13.63 -14.07
CA GLU A 247 -0.94 -12.65 -14.89
C GLU A 247 -0.35 -11.51 -14.06
N TYR A 248 -1.05 -11.02 -13.03
CA TYR A 248 -0.44 -10.07 -12.08
C TYR A 248 0.71 -10.70 -11.25
N MET A 249 0.63 -11.98 -10.90
CA MET A 249 1.76 -12.69 -10.29
C MET A 249 2.93 -12.88 -11.26
N ARG A 250 2.66 -13.04 -12.57
CA ARG A 250 3.69 -13.01 -13.62
C ARG A 250 4.32 -11.62 -13.76
N VAL A 251 3.58 -10.53 -13.59
CA VAL A 251 4.15 -9.16 -13.52
C VAL A 251 5.14 -9.04 -12.34
N ILE A 252 4.84 -9.62 -11.17
CA ILE A 252 5.75 -9.61 -10.00
C ILE A 252 7.05 -10.38 -10.27
N ARG A 253 7.02 -11.45 -11.06
CA ARG A 253 8.22 -12.24 -11.46
C ARG A 253 9.19 -11.50 -12.38
N CYS A 254 8.73 -10.45 -13.05
CA CYS A 254 9.51 -9.71 -14.04
C CYS A 254 10.45 -8.74 -13.33
N THR A 255 11.76 -8.86 -13.58
CA THR A 255 12.81 -8.08 -12.90
C THR A 255 12.52 -6.57 -12.88
N LEU A 256 12.91 -5.93 -11.77
CA LEU A 256 13.01 -4.48 -11.67
C LEU A 256 14.28 -4.01 -12.39
N SER A 257 14.23 -3.88 -13.73
CA SER A 257 15.21 -3.08 -14.45
C SER A 257 15.07 -1.59 -14.07
N ASN A 258 16.04 -0.76 -14.44
CA ASN A 258 16.16 0.63 -13.96
C ASN A 258 15.10 1.62 -14.51
N GLU A 259 13.98 1.13 -15.06
CA GLU A 259 12.85 1.95 -15.48
C GLU A 259 12.02 2.43 -14.28
N LYS A 260 11.60 3.71 -14.28
CA LYS A 260 10.58 4.18 -13.33
C LYS A 260 9.21 3.63 -13.72
N TYR A 261 8.85 2.51 -13.10
CA TYR A 261 7.61 1.79 -13.41
C TYR A 261 6.32 2.52 -13.04
N MET A 262 5.25 2.13 -13.72
CA MET A 262 3.89 2.65 -13.55
C MET A 262 3.13 2.06 -12.34
N CYS A 263 3.53 0.87 -11.87
CA CYS A 263 2.96 0.20 -10.69
C CYS A 263 4.05 -0.59 -9.95
N ASP A 264 4.16 -0.41 -8.64
CA ASP A 264 5.05 -1.22 -7.79
C ASP A 264 4.38 -2.55 -7.38
N GLU A 265 5.10 -3.40 -6.65
CA GLU A 265 4.57 -4.69 -6.17
C GLU A 265 3.44 -4.55 -5.15
N LYS A 266 3.36 -3.43 -4.43
CA LYS A 266 2.31 -3.14 -3.45
C LYS A 266 1.03 -2.69 -4.14
N ASP A 267 1.14 -1.89 -5.19
CA ASP A 267 0.05 -1.59 -6.11
C ASP A 267 -0.52 -2.88 -6.72
N ILE A 268 0.36 -3.78 -7.19
CA ILE A 268 -0.07 -5.08 -7.75
C ILE A 268 -0.72 -5.95 -6.66
N ALA A 269 -0.16 -6.02 -5.45
CA ALA A 269 -0.77 -6.74 -4.33
C ALA A 269 -2.16 -6.16 -3.98
N TYR A 270 -2.31 -4.84 -3.98
CA TYR A 270 -3.60 -4.18 -3.76
C TYR A 270 -4.62 -4.53 -4.87
N ILE A 271 -4.20 -4.56 -6.13
CA ILE A 271 -5.04 -4.97 -7.26
C ILE A 271 -5.46 -6.44 -7.14
N ILE A 272 -4.53 -7.35 -6.83
CA ILE A 272 -4.84 -8.78 -6.57
C ILE A 272 -5.84 -8.91 -5.41
N GLY A 273 -5.69 -8.13 -4.34
CA GLY A 273 -6.65 -8.08 -3.24
C GLY A 273 -8.06 -7.67 -3.69
N ASN A 274 -8.17 -6.73 -4.63
CA ASN A 274 -9.46 -6.34 -5.22
C ASN A 274 -10.06 -7.44 -6.10
N ILE A 275 -9.25 -8.13 -6.89
CA ILE A 275 -9.70 -9.26 -7.71
C ILE A 275 -10.26 -10.38 -6.82
N TYR A 276 -9.57 -10.74 -5.74
CA TYR A 276 -10.06 -11.73 -4.77
C TYR A 276 -11.35 -11.30 -4.05
N HIS A 277 -11.52 -10.02 -3.74
CA HIS A 277 -12.78 -9.53 -3.17
C HIS A 277 -13.93 -9.63 -4.18
N SER A 278 -13.70 -9.27 -5.44
CA SER A 278 -14.68 -9.43 -6.52
C SER A 278 -15.03 -10.90 -6.77
N LYS A 279 -14.03 -11.79 -6.80
CA LYS A 279 -14.20 -13.25 -6.86
C LYS A 279 -15.06 -13.77 -5.70
N GLY A 280 -14.85 -13.28 -4.49
CA GLY A 280 -15.67 -13.61 -3.31
C GLY A 280 -17.11 -13.07 -3.33
N ASN A 281 -17.40 -12.07 -4.17
CA ASN A 281 -18.75 -11.50 -4.34
C ASN A 281 -19.61 -12.28 -5.36
N LEU A 282 -18.99 -13.12 -6.21
CA LEU A 282 -19.70 -14.03 -7.12
C LEU A 282 -20.58 -15.02 -6.35
N ASP A 283 -21.62 -15.58 -6.99
CA ASP A 283 -22.47 -16.56 -6.32
C ASP A 283 -21.86 -17.98 -6.27
N LEU A 284 -20.87 -18.10 -5.40
CA LEU A 284 -20.09 -19.31 -5.15
C LEU A 284 -20.47 -19.97 -3.82
N SER A 285 -19.92 -21.17 -3.58
CA SER A 285 -20.07 -21.88 -2.31
C SER A 285 -19.49 -21.08 -1.13
N LYS A 286 -20.02 -21.34 0.06
CA LYS A 286 -19.64 -20.63 1.30
C LYS A 286 -18.14 -20.66 1.57
N ASP A 287 -17.50 -21.82 1.40
CA ASP A 287 -16.09 -22.02 1.70
C ASP A 287 -15.19 -21.29 0.67
N VAL A 288 -15.57 -21.25 -0.61
CA VAL A 288 -14.84 -20.50 -1.67
C VAL A 288 -14.98 -18.99 -1.48
N LYS A 289 -16.15 -18.50 -1.03
CA LYS A 289 -16.34 -17.08 -0.66
C LYS A 289 -15.43 -16.70 0.52
N LEU A 290 -15.35 -17.56 1.56
CA LEU A 290 -14.48 -17.35 2.72
C LEU A 290 -13.00 -17.29 2.33
N GLU A 291 -12.52 -18.27 1.56
CA GLU A 291 -11.15 -18.33 1.05
C GLU A 291 -10.81 -17.09 0.20
N SER A 292 -11.73 -16.67 -0.68
CA SER A 292 -11.53 -15.48 -1.52
C SER A 292 -11.38 -14.21 -0.67
N TYR A 293 -12.20 -14.03 0.37
CA TYR A 293 -12.07 -12.87 1.26
C TYR A 293 -10.82 -12.93 2.17
N GLN A 294 -10.38 -14.12 2.59
CA GLN A 294 -9.13 -14.29 3.34
C GLN A 294 -7.90 -13.94 2.49
N ASN A 295 -7.86 -14.37 1.22
CA ASN A 295 -6.84 -13.95 0.26
C ASN A 295 -6.90 -12.44 0.02
N ALA A 296 -8.10 -11.88 -0.23
CA ALA A 296 -8.28 -10.44 -0.41
C ALA A 296 -7.70 -9.62 0.75
N LEU A 297 -7.94 -10.04 1.99
CA LEU A 297 -7.43 -9.38 3.19
C LEU A 297 -5.90 -9.50 3.32
N ALA A 298 -5.33 -10.68 3.01
CA ALA A 298 -3.88 -10.88 3.07
C ALA A 298 -3.13 -10.01 2.03
N TYR A 299 -3.59 -10.00 0.78
CA TYR A 299 -3.04 -9.15 -0.28
C TYR A 299 -3.25 -7.65 -0.01
N LEU A 300 -4.41 -7.27 0.51
CA LEU A 300 -4.69 -5.88 0.92
C LEU A 300 -3.73 -5.41 2.02
N ASN A 301 -3.42 -6.25 3.01
CA ASN A 301 -2.46 -5.90 4.04
C ASN A 301 -1.08 -5.61 3.44
N ILE A 302 -0.59 -6.48 2.57
CA ILE A 302 0.71 -6.31 1.87
C ILE A 302 0.74 -5.01 1.07
N GLY A 303 -0.32 -4.72 0.30
CA GLY A 303 -0.42 -3.47 -0.47
C GLY A 303 -0.59 -2.19 0.39
N GLY A 304 -0.97 -2.33 1.66
CA GLY A 304 -1.17 -1.21 2.59
C GLY A 304 -0.04 -1.00 3.62
N ASP A 305 0.86 -1.97 3.77
CA ASP A 305 2.02 -1.84 4.65
C ASP A 305 3.01 -0.81 4.05
N ASN A 306 3.14 0.33 4.73
CA ASN A 306 3.79 1.58 4.30
C ASN A 306 2.96 2.51 3.40
N ILE A 307 1.65 2.69 3.66
CA ILE A 307 1.04 4.00 3.35
C ILE A 307 1.69 5.04 4.26
N ASP A 308 2.62 5.81 3.70
CA ASP A 308 3.28 6.90 4.41
C ASP A 308 2.21 7.91 4.89
N ILE A 309 2.18 8.14 6.21
CA ILE A 309 1.01 8.68 6.93
C ILE A 309 0.67 10.12 6.46
N VAL A 310 1.63 10.79 5.82
CA VAL A 310 1.58 12.21 5.47
C VAL A 310 1.04 12.47 4.06
N GLU A 311 1.22 11.58 3.08
CA GLU A 311 1.03 11.93 1.65
C GLU A 311 -0.27 11.42 1.00
N LYS A 312 -0.96 10.43 1.57
CA LYS A 312 -2.10 9.75 0.91
C LYS A 312 -3.35 9.60 1.78
N GLU A 313 -3.82 10.69 2.40
CA GLU A 313 -5.03 10.73 3.26
C GLU A 313 -6.25 9.95 2.71
N ASN A 314 -6.58 10.12 1.42
CA ASN A 314 -7.74 9.47 0.81
C ASN A 314 -7.53 7.95 0.61
N LEU A 315 -6.30 7.52 0.31
CA LEU A 315 -5.95 6.11 0.15
C LEU A 315 -6.02 5.40 1.51
N TYR A 316 -5.48 6.04 2.55
CA TYR A 316 -5.48 5.57 3.94
C TYR A 316 -6.90 5.41 4.52
N LYS A 317 -7.81 6.33 4.18
CA LYS A 317 -9.25 6.20 4.53
C LYS A 317 -9.85 4.97 3.84
N ASN A 318 -9.71 4.85 2.52
CA ASN A 318 -10.30 3.73 1.79
C ASN A 318 -9.73 2.36 2.24
N TYR A 319 -8.46 2.30 2.61
CA TYR A 319 -7.82 1.10 3.17
C TYR A 319 -8.56 0.54 4.39
N PHE A 320 -8.82 1.35 5.42
CA PHE A 320 -9.53 0.88 6.62
C PHE A 320 -11.00 0.53 6.36
N LEU A 321 -11.69 1.29 5.52
CA LEU A 321 -13.06 0.95 5.09
C LEU A 321 -13.11 -0.45 4.49
N TYR A 322 -12.13 -0.76 3.65
CA TYR A 322 -12.09 -1.99 2.89
C TYR A 322 -11.67 -3.20 3.75
N ARG A 323 -10.66 -3.03 4.63
CA ARG A 323 -10.31 -4.03 5.66
C ARG A 323 -11.48 -4.32 6.59
N GLY A 324 -12.18 -3.29 7.08
CA GLY A 324 -13.36 -3.47 7.94
C GLY A 324 -14.45 -4.28 7.25
N THR A 325 -14.68 -4.00 5.96
CA THR A 325 -15.64 -4.74 5.11
C THR A 325 -15.23 -6.21 4.94
N LEU A 326 -13.94 -6.48 4.66
CA LEU A 326 -13.44 -7.85 4.50
C LEU A 326 -13.50 -8.64 5.80
N ASN A 327 -13.05 -8.05 6.92
CA ASN A 327 -13.13 -8.66 8.25
C ASN A 327 -14.59 -9.01 8.63
N GLN A 328 -15.54 -8.10 8.38
CA GLN A 328 -16.97 -8.36 8.60
C GLN A 328 -17.49 -9.50 7.71
N LYS A 329 -17.13 -9.52 6.42
CA LYS A 329 -17.52 -10.60 5.48
C LYS A 329 -16.94 -11.95 5.88
N ILE A 330 -15.66 -11.99 6.27
CA ILE A 330 -15.01 -13.20 6.80
C ILE A 330 -15.76 -13.68 8.04
N ALA A 331 -16.08 -12.81 9.01
CA ALA A 331 -16.76 -13.21 10.24
C ALA A 331 -18.16 -13.81 10.02
N ILE A 332 -18.90 -13.35 9.01
CA ILE A 332 -20.22 -13.90 8.64
C ILE A 332 -20.09 -15.33 8.11
N LEU A 333 -18.99 -15.64 7.40
CA LEU A 333 -18.76 -16.95 6.79
C LEU A 333 -17.99 -17.91 7.71
N ALA A 334 -17.10 -17.40 8.56
CA ALA A 334 -16.24 -18.17 9.45
C ALA A 334 -17.02 -19.13 10.37
N LYS A 335 -16.46 -20.32 10.60
CA LYS A 335 -17.01 -21.35 11.50
C LYS A 335 -16.51 -21.17 12.94
N LYS A 336 -15.34 -20.56 13.12
CA LYS A 336 -14.66 -20.23 14.37
C LYS A 336 -14.22 -18.76 14.34
N ASP A 337 -13.60 -18.27 15.41
CA ASP A 337 -12.90 -16.97 15.48
C ASP A 337 -13.72 -15.72 15.05
N LYS A 338 -15.03 -15.84 14.84
CA LYS A 338 -15.90 -14.77 14.33
C LYS A 338 -15.76 -13.48 15.16
N VAL A 339 -15.75 -13.63 16.48
CA VAL A 339 -15.57 -12.53 17.44
C VAL A 339 -14.28 -11.76 17.17
N LYS A 340 -13.19 -12.45 16.80
CA LYS A 340 -11.89 -11.82 16.52
C LYS A 340 -11.96 -10.99 15.23
N PHE A 341 -12.48 -11.57 14.15
CA PHE A 341 -12.70 -10.85 12.89
C PHE A 341 -13.68 -9.66 13.06
N LEU A 342 -14.75 -9.80 13.87
CA LEU A 342 -15.67 -8.70 14.16
C LEU A 342 -15.03 -7.57 14.98
N GLN A 343 -14.15 -7.90 15.94
CA GLN A 343 -13.37 -6.89 16.69
C GLN A 343 -12.38 -6.14 15.79
N ASP A 344 -11.74 -6.83 14.85
CA ASP A 344 -10.84 -6.19 13.90
C ASP A 344 -11.62 -5.33 12.88
N ALA A 345 -12.84 -5.75 12.49
CA ALA A 345 -13.76 -4.92 11.71
C ALA A 345 -14.21 -3.66 12.47
N GLU A 346 -14.58 -3.77 13.75
CA GLU A 346 -14.84 -2.62 14.64
C GLU A 346 -13.64 -1.67 14.64
N GLY A 347 -12.43 -2.19 14.88
CA GLY A 347 -11.21 -1.41 14.98
C GLY A 347 -10.92 -0.62 13.70
N ASP A 348 -11.04 -1.25 12.53
CA ASP A 348 -10.79 -0.60 11.25
C ASP A 348 -11.91 0.40 10.88
N TYR A 349 -13.18 0.12 11.16
CA TYR A 349 -14.26 1.12 10.99
C TYR A 349 -14.11 2.33 11.93
N ILE A 350 -13.66 2.13 13.18
CA ILE A 350 -13.37 3.24 14.09
C ILE A 350 -12.19 4.08 13.58
N LYS A 351 -11.13 3.46 13.04
CA LYS A 351 -10.04 4.20 12.39
C LYS A 351 -10.56 5.02 11.20
N PHE A 352 -11.36 4.42 10.32
CA PHE A 352 -11.99 5.15 9.22
C PHE A 352 -12.75 6.41 9.69
N LEU A 353 -13.58 6.27 10.72
CA LEU A 353 -14.36 7.37 11.29
C LEU A 353 -13.52 8.45 11.98
N LYS A 354 -12.26 8.18 12.34
CA LYS A 354 -11.32 9.20 12.83
C LYS A 354 -10.74 10.04 11.69
N PHE A 355 -10.55 9.48 10.50
CA PHE A 355 -9.91 10.15 9.37
C PHE A 355 -10.89 10.71 8.32
N SER A 356 -12.12 10.17 8.24
CA SER A 356 -13.11 10.60 7.24
C SER A 356 -14.02 11.74 7.72
N ASN A 357 -13.94 12.88 7.04
CA ASN A 357 -14.80 14.06 7.28
C ASN A 357 -16.07 14.09 6.41
N ARG A 358 -16.24 13.14 5.47
CA ARG A 358 -17.38 13.12 4.55
C ARG A 358 -18.63 12.53 5.21
N LYS A 359 -19.65 13.36 5.47
CA LYS A 359 -20.93 12.97 6.12
C LYS A 359 -21.53 11.67 5.54
N THR A 360 -21.61 11.56 4.22
CA THR A 360 -22.21 10.40 3.52
C THR A 360 -21.47 9.10 3.79
N ASP A 361 -20.14 9.13 3.73
CA ASP A 361 -19.30 7.94 3.94
C ASP A 361 -19.32 7.52 5.42
N ARG A 362 -19.29 8.50 6.34
CA ARG A 362 -19.49 8.26 7.77
C ARG A 362 -20.83 7.57 8.05
N SER A 363 -21.93 8.04 7.45
CA SER A 363 -23.27 7.46 7.64
C SER A 363 -23.35 6.00 7.18
N LYS A 364 -22.69 5.65 6.07
CA LYS A 364 -22.53 4.26 5.60
C LYS A 364 -21.75 3.42 6.62
N VAL A 365 -20.62 3.93 7.12
CA VAL A 365 -19.78 3.18 8.08
C VAL A 365 -20.45 3.02 9.44
N TYR A 366 -21.19 4.01 9.94
CA TYR A 366 -22.00 3.84 11.14
C TYR A 366 -23.09 2.76 10.98
N LYS A 367 -23.64 2.56 9.77
CA LYS A 367 -24.52 1.41 9.50
C LYS A 367 -23.75 0.09 9.64
N SER A 368 -22.63 -0.07 8.93
CA SER A 368 -21.81 -1.30 9.00
C SER A 368 -21.31 -1.60 10.42
N LEU A 369 -20.96 -0.57 11.20
CA LEU A 369 -20.52 -0.70 12.58
C LEU A 369 -21.67 -1.14 13.52
N ALA A 370 -22.90 -0.66 13.30
CA ALA A 370 -24.07 -1.16 14.02
C ALA A 370 -24.38 -2.63 13.69
N ASP A 371 -24.15 -3.05 12.45
CA ASP A 371 -24.28 -4.45 12.01
C ASP A 371 -23.20 -5.33 12.68
N VAL A 372 -21.94 -4.87 12.75
CA VAL A 372 -20.85 -5.53 13.50
C VAL A 372 -21.20 -5.68 14.98
N TYR A 373 -21.70 -4.63 15.63
CA TYR A 373 -22.10 -4.70 17.04
C TYR A 373 -23.29 -5.63 17.28
N TYR A 374 -24.26 -5.69 16.36
CA TYR A 374 -25.33 -6.67 16.44
C TYR A 374 -24.78 -8.12 16.42
N LEU A 375 -23.86 -8.43 15.50
CA LEU A 375 -23.24 -9.75 15.41
C LEU A 375 -22.39 -10.09 16.64
N LEU A 376 -21.66 -9.11 17.19
CA LEU A 376 -20.90 -9.29 18.44
C LEU A 376 -21.82 -9.59 19.63
N ILE A 377 -22.94 -8.86 19.77
CA ILE A 377 -23.95 -9.11 20.81
C ILE A 377 -24.49 -10.55 20.69
N GLU A 378 -24.87 -11.00 19.49
CA GLU A 378 -25.34 -12.38 19.31
C GLU A 378 -24.30 -13.44 19.71
N GLU A 379 -23.05 -13.27 19.32
CA GLU A 379 -21.99 -14.23 19.64
C GLU A 379 -21.61 -14.17 21.14
N TYR A 380 -21.68 -13.02 21.82
CA TYR A 380 -21.48 -12.96 23.28
C TYR A 380 -22.65 -13.54 24.08
N ILE A 381 -23.90 -13.40 23.60
CA ILE A 381 -25.07 -14.09 24.18
C ILE A 381 -24.88 -15.61 24.09
N LYS A 382 -24.55 -16.14 22.90
CA LYS A 382 -24.28 -17.57 22.68
C LYS A 382 -23.18 -18.11 23.60
N ASN A 383 -22.16 -17.28 23.89
CA ASN A 383 -21.03 -17.63 24.76
C ASN A 383 -21.24 -17.25 26.25
N GLY A 384 -22.42 -16.76 26.66
CA GLY A 384 -22.74 -16.42 28.05
C GLY A 384 -22.02 -15.20 28.63
N ASN A 385 -21.35 -14.37 27.80
CA ASN A 385 -20.54 -13.24 28.28
C ASN A 385 -21.37 -11.95 28.40
N LYS A 386 -22.07 -11.81 29.53
CA LYS A 386 -22.96 -10.68 29.82
C LYS A 386 -22.25 -9.31 29.88
N GLU A 387 -21.00 -9.26 30.33
CA GLU A 387 -20.24 -8.01 30.41
C GLU A 387 -19.95 -7.44 29.01
N LYS A 388 -19.47 -8.29 28.08
CA LYS A 388 -19.24 -7.87 26.70
C LYS A 388 -20.55 -7.62 25.96
N GLU A 389 -21.61 -8.39 26.22
CA GLU A 389 -22.94 -8.13 25.68
C GLU A 389 -23.41 -6.71 26.00
N LEU A 390 -23.36 -6.30 27.28
CA LEU A 390 -23.80 -4.96 27.71
C LEU A 390 -22.99 -3.85 27.05
N LEU A 391 -21.66 -3.97 27.06
CA LEU A 391 -20.75 -3.01 26.41
C LEU A 391 -21.08 -2.80 24.93
N TYR A 392 -21.40 -3.86 24.19
CA TYR A 392 -21.71 -3.75 22.77
C TYR A 392 -23.14 -3.24 22.50
N ARG A 393 -24.09 -3.41 23.43
CA ARG A 393 -25.41 -2.74 23.37
C ARG A 393 -25.25 -1.22 23.48
N GLU A 394 -24.52 -0.74 24.50
CA GLU A 394 -24.24 0.69 24.70
C GLU A 394 -23.56 1.32 23.49
N LYS A 395 -22.53 0.66 22.94
CA LYS A 395 -21.85 1.09 21.71
C LYS A 395 -22.79 1.15 20.50
N LYS A 396 -23.71 0.19 20.35
CA LYS A 396 -24.68 0.14 19.26
C LYS A 396 -25.65 1.33 19.32
N ASP A 397 -26.16 1.64 20.51
CA ASP A 397 -27.08 2.76 20.69
C ASP A 397 -26.38 4.11 20.45
N SER A 398 -25.13 4.27 20.91
CA SER A 398 -24.29 5.44 20.61
C SER A 398 -24.03 5.62 19.10
N VAL A 399 -23.76 4.54 18.37
CA VAL A 399 -23.59 4.56 16.92
C VAL A 399 -24.88 4.89 16.18
N LYS A 400 -26.03 4.38 16.65
CA LYS A 400 -27.35 4.71 16.10
C LYS A 400 -27.63 6.21 16.24
N GLN A 401 -27.47 6.77 17.43
CA GLN A 401 -27.63 8.21 17.70
C GLN A 401 -26.68 9.06 16.82
N SER A 402 -25.41 8.65 16.71
CA SER A 402 -24.42 9.32 15.86
C SER A 402 -24.83 9.35 14.38
N ARG A 403 -25.44 8.27 13.87
CA ARG A 403 -25.95 8.17 12.50
C ARG A 403 -27.21 9.02 12.31
N GLU A 404 -28.14 8.99 13.24
CA GLU A 404 -29.38 9.79 13.21
C GLU A 404 -29.05 11.30 13.18
N CYS A 405 -28.12 11.74 14.03
CA CYS A 405 -27.61 13.12 14.04
C CYS A 405 -26.91 13.54 12.73
N LEU A 406 -26.20 12.61 12.05
CA LEU A 406 -25.66 12.92 10.72
C LEU A 406 -26.74 13.03 9.64
N LEU A 407 -27.79 12.21 9.72
CA LEU A 407 -28.88 12.18 8.75
C LEU A 407 -29.86 13.35 8.89
N SER A 408 -30.05 13.89 10.10
CA SER A 408 -30.84 15.11 10.34
C SER A 408 -30.14 16.40 9.89
N ASN A 409 -28.90 16.30 9.37
CA ASN A 409 -28.06 17.41 8.93
C ASN A 409 -27.72 17.28 7.43
N LEU A 410 -28.62 16.67 6.64
CA LEU A 410 -28.61 16.51 5.18
C LEU A 410 -29.94 17.01 4.60
#